data_AF-A0A9D1MYZ8-F1
#
_entry.id   AF-A0A9D1MYZ8-F1
#
_cell.length_a   1.000
_cell.length_b   1.000
_cell.length_c   1.000
_cell.angle_alpha   90.00
_cell.angle_beta   90.00
_cell.angle_gamma   90.00
#
_symmetry.space_group_name_H-M   'P 1'
#
loop_
_entity.id
_entity.type
_entity.pdbx_description
1 polymer ?
#
loop_
_entity_poly.entity_id
_entity_poly.type
_entity_poly.pdbx_seq_one_letter_code
_entity_poly.pdbx_strand_id
1 'polypeptide(L)'
;MINRIISFKQLPVRICDNKKLPKKYTVCIENNTDVFVRNYNNPHGNNFVASVDTKKLSNMAKNRFGINLDNKTLENGLMSVTNEKNKGKGLGVVMHLNNVINLLENDLERIELKALPTAVLFHGKMKFEPNLYDYESILETMLAISQKDCTKFPDLKQVVEDAGNYFDEAFESRGLKHTKEKIKEANSIVIRYIEIMSTKKLEPQDKVDYAFKNVLDMYLTKEKILENKDFFNALFKKFNIDYKI
;
A
#
# COMPACT_ATOMS: atom_id res chain seq x y z
N MET A 1 13.05 21.93 20.29
CA MET A 1 12.37 21.26 19.17
C MET A 1 11.55 22.31 18.43
N ILE A 2 11.93 22.67 17.21
CA ILE A 2 11.15 23.61 16.39
C ILE A 2 10.00 22.80 15.78
N ASN A 3 8.78 23.01 16.26
CA ASN A 3 7.56 22.55 15.57
C ASN A 3 7.48 23.29 14.23
N ARG A 4 8.07 22.72 13.18
CA ARG A 4 7.76 23.14 11.81
C ARG A 4 6.29 22.84 11.59
N ILE A 5 5.47 23.89 11.53
CA ILE A 5 4.09 23.79 11.06
C ILE A 5 4.18 23.34 9.61
N ILE A 6 3.95 22.05 9.36
CA ILE A 6 3.80 21.52 8.01
C ILE A 6 2.43 22.01 7.54
N SER A 7 2.42 22.89 6.56
CA SER A 7 1.19 23.42 5.95
C SER A 7 0.95 22.71 4.63
N PHE A 8 -0.19 22.03 4.54
CA PHE A 8 -0.65 21.33 3.34
C PHE A 8 -1.60 22.23 2.54
N LYS A 9 -1.65 22.07 1.21
CA LYS A 9 -2.82 22.56 0.47
C LYS A 9 -3.97 21.59 0.76
N GLN A 10 -4.90 22.01 1.60
CA GLN A 10 -5.93 21.13 2.14
C GLN A 10 -7.17 21.11 1.25
N LEU A 11 -7.58 19.90 0.87
CA LEU A 11 -8.92 19.69 0.35
C LEU A 11 -9.93 20.10 1.43
N PRO A 12 -11.10 20.64 1.07
CA PRO A 12 -12.16 20.86 2.03
C PRO A 12 -12.49 19.57 2.78
N VAL A 13 -12.48 19.60 4.11
CA VAL A 13 -12.82 18.45 4.97
C VAL A 13 -14.19 18.62 5.61
N ARG A 14 -14.83 17.50 5.96
CA ARG A 14 -16.00 17.43 6.84
C ARG A 14 -15.64 16.61 8.07
N ILE A 15 -16.24 16.94 9.20
CA ILE A 15 -16.05 16.20 10.45
C ILE A 15 -17.17 15.17 10.58
N CYS A 16 -16.82 13.93 10.92
CA CYS A 16 -17.74 12.86 11.25
C CYS A 16 -17.16 12.07 12.43
N ASP A 17 -17.86 12.01 13.55
CA ASP A 17 -17.42 11.28 14.75
C ASP A 17 -15.97 11.59 15.16
N ASN A 18 -15.68 12.90 15.23
CA ASN A 18 -14.36 13.51 15.50
C ASN A 18 -13.26 13.20 14.48
N LYS A 19 -13.59 12.60 13.33
CA LYS A 19 -12.65 12.27 12.26
C LYS A 19 -12.85 13.23 11.09
N LYS A 20 -11.77 13.69 10.50
CA LYS A 20 -11.79 14.53 9.30
C LYS A 20 -11.80 13.64 8.06
N LEU A 21 -12.76 13.87 7.19
CA LEU A 21 -12.85 13.18 5.90
C LEU A 21 -12.81 14.23 4.78
N PRO A 22 -12.03 14.02 3.71
CA PRO A 22 -12.10 14.87 2.53
C PRO A 22 -13.54 14.90 1.98
N LYS A 23 -14.06 16.11 1.74
CA LYS A 23 -15.28 16.30 0.95
C LYS A 23 -15.04 15.77 -0.47
N LYS A 24 -16.12 15.62 -1.23
CA LYS A 24 -16.05 15.18 -2.63
C LYS A 24 -15.03 16.02 -3.41
N TYR A 25 -14.11 15.37 -4.11
CA TYR A 25 -13.14 16.04 -4.99
C TYR A 25 -13.03 15.31 -6.33
N THR A 26 -12.68 16.07 -7.36
CA THR A 26 -12.51 15.57 -8.73
C THR A 26 -11.14 14.94 -8.89
N VAL A 27 -11.06 13.92 -9.74
CA VAL A 27 -9.84 13.23 -10.12
C VAL A 27 -9.88 12.99 -11.62
N CYS A 28 -8.74 13.18 -12.28
CA CYS A 28 -8.56 12.86 -13.68
C CYS A 28 -7.85 11.51 -13.80
N ILE A 29 -8.55 10.49 -14.30
CA ILE A 29 -7.94 9.18 -14.60
C ILE A 29 -7.53 9.10 -16.07
N GLU A 30 -6.85 8.02 -16.45
CA GLU A 30 -6.39 7.76 -17.81
C GLU A 30 -7.48 8.03 -18.86
N ASN A 31 -7.07 8.59 -20.01
CA ASN A 31 -7.95 9.13 -21.07
C ASN A 31 -8.73 10.39 -20.69
N ASN A 32 -8.21 11.20 -19.76
CA ASN A 32 -8.82 12.47 -19.32
C ASN A 32 -10.29 12.31 -18.87
N THR A 33 -10.62 11.16 -18.28
CA THR A 33 -11.96 10.94 -17.76
C THR A 33 -12.05 11.51 -16.36
N ASP A 34 -12.89 12.54 -16.20
CA ASP A 34 -13.23 13.10 -14.90
C ASP A 34 -14.08 12.10 -14.10
N VAL A 35 -13.52 11.67 -12.97
CA VAL A 35 -14.22 10.94 -11.91
C VAL A 35 -14.18 11.76 -10.63
N PHE A 36 -14.88 11.32 -9.60
CA PHE A 36 -14.80 11.96 -8.29
C PHE A 36 -14.68 10.93 -7.19
N VAL A 37 -13.96 11.33 -6.13
CA VAL A 37 -13.82 10.55 -4.91
C VAL A 37 -14.82 11.06 -3.89
N ARG A 38 -15.53 10.15 -3.21
CA ARG A 38 -16.42 10.46 -2.08
C ARG A 38 -16.04 9.59 -0.89
N ASN A 39 -15.94 10.19 0.29
CA ASN A 39 -15.78 9.49 1.56
C ASN A 39 -17.10 9.54 2.34
N TYR A 40 -17.62 8.40 2.78
CA TYR A 40 -18.87 8.30 3.56
C TYR A 40 -18.85 7.17 4.56
N ASN A 41 -19.70 7.24 5.59
CA ASN A 41 -19.81 6.21 6.62
C ASN A 41 -20.37 4.94 5.97
N ASN A 42 -19.79 3.80 6.29
CA ASN A 42 -20.38 2.53 5.91
C ASN A 42 -21.65 2.31 6.74
N PRO A 43 -22.84 2.20 6.12
CA PRO A 43 -24.07 1.96 6.87
C PRO A 43 -24.10 0.61 7.61
N HIS A 44 -23.17 -0.29 7.31
CA HIS A 44 -23.11 -1.65 7.87
C HIS A 44 -21.91 -1.88 8.81
N GLY A 45 -21.25 -0.83 9.30
CA GLY A 45 -20.18 -1.00 10.28
C GLY A 45 -19.49 0.30 10.68
N ASN A 46 -18.61 0.20 11.68
CA ASN A 46 -17.85 1.34 12.22
C ASN A 46 -16.62 1.68 11.35
N ASN A 47 -16.81 1.75 10.03
CA ASN A 47 -15.76 2.10 9.07
C ASN A 47 -16.30 3.06 8.00
N PHE A 48 -15.39 3.57 7.17
CA PHE A 48 -15.68 4.48 6.08
C PHE A 48 -15.51 3.78 4.73
N VAL A 49 -16.15 4.35 3.72
CA VAL A 49 -16.00 3.96 2.32
C VAL A 49 -15.51 5.16 1.52
N ALA A 50 -14.39 5.01 0.84
CA ALA A 50 -14.01 5.85 -0.28
C ALA A 50 -14.55 5.22 -1.57
N SER A 51 -15.17 6.02 -2.42
CA SER A 51 -15.79 5.58 -3.68
C SER A 51 -15.26 6.44 -4.81
N VAL A 52 -14.71 5.82 -5.86
CA VAL A 52 -14.37 6.51 -7.10
C VAL A 52 -15.51 6.29 -8.08
N ASP A 53 -16.21 7.37 -8.44
CA ASP A 53 -17.41 7.31 -9.27
C ASP A 53 -17.28 8.19 -10.51
N THR A 54 -17.92 7.76 -11.59
CA THR A 54 -18.12 8.60 -12.79
C THR A 54 -19.08 9.77 -12.51
N LYS A 55 -19.13 10.76 -13.42
CA LYS A 55 -20.13 11.86 -13.40
C LYS A 55 -21.58 11.36 -13.23
N LYS A 56 -21.92 10.17 -13.75
CA LYS A 56 -23.24 9.53 -13.64
C LYS A 56 -23.44 8.72 -12.35
N LEU A 57 -22.58 8.89 -11.35
CA LEU A 57 -22.60 8.14 -10.07
C LEU A 57 -22.43 6.61 -10.22
N SER A 58 -21.95 6.14 -11.38
CA SER A 58 -21.56 4.75 -11.53
C SER A 58 -20.22 4.52 -10.85
N ASN A 59 -20.19 3.58 -9.90
CA ASN A 59 -19.02 3.28 -9.10
C ASN A 59 -17.99 2.44 -9.86
N MET A 60 -16.75 2.94 -9.90
CA MET A 60 -15.62 2.30 -10.59
C MET A 60 -14.68 1.56 -9.64
N ALA A 61 -14.56 2.06 -8.41
CA ALA A 61 -13.75 1.44 -7.38
C ALA A 61 -14.22 1.85 -5.99
N LYS A 62 -13.95 1.00 -5.00
CA LYS A 62 -14.24 1.27 -3.59
C LYS A 62 -13.05 0.89 -2.73
N ASN A 63 -12.88 1.65 -1.66
CA ASN A 63 -12.01 1.30 -0.56
C ASN A 63 -12.77 1.38 0.76
N ARG A 64 -12.78 0.31 1.55
CA ARG A 64 -13.26 0.34 2.94
C ARG A 64 -12.09 0.56 3.87
N PHE A 65 -12.20 1.52 4.78
CA PHE A 65 -11.12 1.84 5.72
C PHE A 65 -11.64 2.29 7.08
N GLY A 66 -10.89 1.99 8.15
CA GLY A 66 -11.10 2.50 9.50
C GLY A 66 -10.11 3.62 9.84
N ILE A 67 -10.53 4.54 10.70
CA ILE A 67 -9.63 5.54 11.32
C ILE A 67 -9.67 5.31 12.82
N ASN A 68 -8.55 4.89 13.38
CA ASN A 68 -8.35 4.70 14.81
C ASN A 68 -7.48 5.84 15.34
N LEU A 69 -8.10 6.78 16.07
CA LEU A 69 -7.40 7.94 16.63
C LEU A 69 -6.53 7.57 17.83
N ASP A 70 -6.92 6.55 18.59
CA ASP A 70 -6.20 6.12 19.79
C ASP A 70 -4.86 5.46 19.42
N ASN A 71 -4.89 4.57 18.44
CA ASN A 71 -3.70 3.90 17.91
C ASN A 71 -3.04 4.67 16.75
N LYS A 72 -3.54 5.88 16.44
CA LYS A 72 -3.10 6.72 15.31
C LYS A 72 -2.88 5.94 14.00
N THR A 73 -3.84 5.10 13.64
CA THR A 73 -3.71 4.19 12.49
C THR A 73 -4.92 4.29 11.56
N LEU A 74 -4.65 4.24 10.25
CA LEU A 74 -5.67 4.01 9.22
C LEU A 74 -5.65 2.54 8.82
N GLU A 75 -6.72 1.82 9.13
CA GLU A 75 -6.88 0.40 8.80
C GLU A 75 -7.51 0.28 7.42
N ASN A 76 -6.73 -0.09 6.41
CA ASN A 76 -7.20 -0.22 5.04
C ASN A 76 -7.76 -1.65 4.82
N GLY A 77 -9.08 -1.77 4.88
CA GLY A 77 -9.77 -3.05 4.93
C GLY A 77 -9.94 -3.74 3.58
N LEU A 78 -10.56 -3.06 2.60
CA LEU A 78 -10.84 -3.70 1.30
C LEU A 78 -10.85 -2.69 0.17
N MET A 79 -9.85 -2.81 -0.71
CA MET A 79 -9.73 -2.04 -1.93
C MET A 79 -10.11 -2.90 -3.14
N SER A 80 -11.07 -2.46 -3.95
CA SER A 80 -11.50 -3.19 -5.13
C SER A 80 -11.90 -2.27 -6.29
N VAL A 81 -11.66 -2.76 -7.50
CA VAL A 81 -12.19 -2.18 -8.73
C VAL A 81 -13.46 -2.97 -9.10
N THR A 82 -14.55 -2.28 -9.43
CA THR A 82 -15.86 -2.94 -9.62
C THR A 82 -16.00 -3.72 -10.91
N ASN A 83 -15.16 -3.44 -11.91
CA ASN A 83 -15.18 -4.09 -13.20
C ASN A 83 -13.74 -4.29 -13.70
N GLU A 84 -13.43 -5.48 -14.23
CA GLU A 84 -12.13 -5.80 -14.81
C GLU A 84 -11.68 -4.79 -15.87
N LYS A 85 -12.61 -4.25 -16.68
CA LYS A 85 -12.35 -3.21 -17.69
C LYS A 85 -11.83 -1.88 -17.11
N ASN A 86 -11.92 -1.71 -15.80
CA ASN A 86 -11.43 -0.53 -15.09
C ASN A 86 -10.05 -0.75 -14.44
N LYS A 87 -9.53 -1.99 -14.43
CA LYS A 87 -8.14 -2.24 -14.02
C LYS A 87 -7.18 -1.54 -14.98
N GLY A 88 -6.02 -1.12 -14.46
CA GLY A 88 -5.02 -0.37 -15.22
C GLY A 88 -5.21 1.15 -15.22
N LYS A 89 -6.43 1.67 -15.01
CA LYS A 89 -6.74 3.12 -15.11
C LYS A 89 -6.26 3.99 -13.94
N GLY A 90 -5.39 3.48 -13.06
CA GLY A 90 -4.88 4.21 -11.90
C GLY A 90 -5.83 4.30 -10.69
N LEU A 91 -6.99 3.64 -10.70
CA LEU A 91 -7.98 3.71 -9.60
C LEU A 91 -7.41 3.27 -8.24
N GLY A 92 -6.58 2.23 -8.21
CA GLY A 92 -5.89 1.79 -6.98
C GLY A 92 -4.97 2.88 -6.42
N VAL A 93 -4.27 3.61 -7.30
CA VAL A 93 -3.38 4.71 -6.90
C VAL A 93 -4.20 5.83 -6.27
N VAL A 94 -5.32 6.20 -6.90
CA VAL A 94 -6.25 7.21 -6.37
C VAL A 94 -6.77 6.84 -4.99
N MET A 95 -7.09 5.57 -4.75
CA MET A 95 -7.53 5.09 -3.44
C MET A 95 -6.44 5.17 -2.38
N HIS A 96 -5.19 4.84 -2.71
CA HIS A 96 -4.05 5.05 -1.81
C HIS A 96 -3.79 6.53 -1.52
N LEU A 97 -3.88 7.40 -2.53
CA LEU A 97 -3.77 8.85 -2.33
C LEU A 97 -4.85 9.38 -1.38
N ASN A 98 -6.08 8.86 -1.47
CA ASN A 98 -7.13 9.17 -0.50
C ASN A 98 -6.76 8.70 0.91
N ASN A 99 -6.16 7.51 1.07
CA ASN A 99 -5.69 7.04 2.38
C ASN A 99 -4.58 7.94 2.95
N VAL A 100 -3.64 8.38 2.11
CA VAL A 100 -2.58 9.33 2.50
C VAL A 100 -3.19 10.66 2.98
N ILE A 101 -4.17 11.21 2.26
CA ILE A 101 -4.88 12.41 2.69
C ILE A 101 -5.56 12.18 4.04
N ASN A 102 -6.30 11.07 4.20
CA ASN A 102 -6.98 10.79 5.47
C ASN A 102 -6.00 10.61 6.64
N LEU A 103 -4.84 9.98 6.42
CA LEU A 103 -3.77 9.89 7.43
C LEU A 103 -3.29 11.28 7.86
N LEU A 104 -2.99 12.15 6.90
CA LEU A 104 -2.43 13.48 7.18
C LEU A 104 -3.45 14.41 7.84
N GLU A 105 -4.70 14.42 7.37
CA GLU A 105 -5.75 15.29 7.92
C GLU A 105 -6.16 14.91 9.35
N ASN A 106 -6.01 13.63 9.71
CA ASN A 106 -6.32 13.11 11.05
C ASN A 106 -5.09 12.95 11.95
N ASP A 107 -3.91 13.40 11.51
CA ASP A 107 -2.65 13.28 12.26
C ASP A 107 -2.33 11.84 12.72
N LEU A 108 -2.56 10.88 11.84
CA LEU A 108 -2.25 9.47 12.07
C LEU A 108 -0.77 9.18 11.77
N GLU A 109 -0.21 8.14 12.35
CA GLU A 109 1.19 7.76 12.17
C GLU A 109 1.39 6.77 11.03
N ARG A 110 0.39 5.91 10.72
CA ARG A 110 0.53 4.90 9.67
C ARG A 110 -0.79 4.43 9.05
N ILE A 111 -0.68 3.92 7.82
CA ILE A 111 -1.72 3.12 7.15
C ILE A 111 -1.29 1.66 7.22
N GLU A 112 -2.21 0.75 7.54
CA GLU A 112 -1.99 -0.70 7.55
C GLU A 112 -2.93 -1.39 6.57
N LEU A 113 -2.46 -2.46 5.92
CA LEU A 113 -3.28 -3.28 5.03
C LEU A 113 -2.82 -4.73 5.00
N LYS A 114 -3.75 -5.61 4.61
CA LYS A 114 -3.45 -6.99 4.20
C LYS A 114 -3.40 -7.07 2.69
N ALA A 115 -2.21 -7.22 2.13
CA ALA A 115 -2.00 -7.28 0.69
C ALA A 115 -2.31 -8.69 0.16
N LEU A 116 -3.19 -8.79 -0.83
CA LEU A 116 -3.32 -10.03 -1.60
C LEU A 116 -1.97 -10.36 -2.29
N PRO A 117 -1.63 -11.63 -2.49
CA PRO A 117 -0.29 -12.00 -2.98
C PRO A 117 0.08 -11.37 -4.33
N THR A 118 -0.89 -11.20 -5.22
CA THR A 118 -0.73 -10.53 -6.53
C THR A 118 -0.70 -8.99 -6.46
N ALA A 119 -1.06 -8.41 -5.30
CA ALA A 119 -1.13 -6.97 -5.08
C ALA A 119 0.07 -6.42 -4.29
N VAL A 120 0.90 -7.28 -3.67
CA VAL A 120 2.07 -6.85 -2.87
C VAL A 120 2.97 -5.88 -3.64
N LEU A 121 3.32 -6.21 -4.89
CA LEU A 121 4.15 -5.34 -5.73
C LEU A 121 3.46 -4.00 -6.04
N PHE A 122 2.15 -3.99 -6.19
CA PHE A 122 1.40 -2.74 -6.38
C PHE A 122 1.44 -1.86 -5.12
N HIS A 123 1.29 -2.44 -3.93
CA HIS A 123 1.43 -1.72 -2.67
C HIS A 123 2.86 -1.21 -2.45
N GLY A 124 3.86 -2.02 -2.79
CA GLY A 124 5.28 -1.62 -2.76
C GLY A 124 5.60 -0.40 -3.62
N LYS A 125 5.03 -0.33 -4.84
CA LYS A 125 5.12 0.88 -5.70
C LYS A 125 4.57 2.13 -5.03
N MET A 126 3.62 1.97 -4.12
CA MET A 126 3.03 3.04 -3.31
C MET A 126 3.76 3.26 -1.98
N LYS A 127 5.01 2.78 -1.87
CA LYS A 127 5.91 2.92 -0.71
C LYS A 127 5.48 2.14 0.54
N PHE A 128 4.52 1.22 0.42
CA PHE A 128 4.21 0.30 1.51
C PHE A 128 5.35 -0.70 1.70
N GLU A 129 5.65 -0.99 2.97
CA GLU A 129 6.68 -1.94 3.40
C GLU A 129 6.01 -3.18 4.03
N PRO A 130 6.63 -4.36 3.94
CA PRO A 130 6.16 -5.57 4.62
C PRO A 130 6.24 -5.40 6.13
N ASN A 131 5.29 -5.99 6.85
CA ASN A 131 5.26 -6.07 8.32
C ASN A 131 5.25 -7.52 8.78
N LEU A 132 6.23 -8.31 8.34
CA LEU A 132 6.37 -9.69 8.80
C LEU A 132 6.84 -9.70 10.25
N TYR A 133 6.21 -10.51 11.09
CA TYR A 133 6.57 -10.63 12.50
C TYR A 133 6.51 -12.06 13.04
N ASP A 134 5.65 -12.91 12.50
CA ASP A 134 5.51 -14.29 12.92
C ASP A 134 6.49 -15.21 12.17
N TYR A 135 6.99 -16.21 12.89
CA TYR A 135 8.03 -17.10 12.40
C TYR A 135 7.60 -17.90 11.16
N GLU A 136 6.37 -18.42 11.17
CA GLU A 136 5.84 -19.25 10.08
C GLU A 136 5.69 -18.44 8.79
N SER A 137 5.06 -17.26 8.84
CA SER A 137 4.91 -16.40 7.66
C SER A 137 6.26 -15.90 7.14
N ILE A 138 7.23 -15.64 8.02
CA ILE A 138 8.60 -15.32 7.58
C ILE A 138 9.20 -16.49 6.81
N LEU A 139 9.20 -17.70 7.39
CA LEU A 139 9.77 -18.88 6.73
C LEU A 139 9.11 -19.15 5.38
N GLU A 140 7.78 -19.15 5.33
CA GLU A 140 7.05 -19.39 4.08
C GLU A 140 7.32 -18.31 3.04
N THR A 141 7.48 -17.05 3.45
CA THR A 141 7.83 -15.95 2.55
C THR A 141 9.26 -16.11 2.01
N MET A 142 10.22 -16.45 2.87
CA MET A 142 11.61 -16.66 2.46
C MET A 142 11.74 -17.84 1.50
N LEU A 143 11.07 -18.96 1.78
CA LEU A 143 11.01 -20.11 0.89
C LEU A 143 10.38 -19.76 -0.46
N ALA A 144 9.30 -18.98 -0.45
CA ALA A 144 8.64 -18.57 -1.70
C ALA A 144 9.51 -17.65 -2.56
N ILE A 145 10.34 -16.79 -1.94
CA ILE A 145 11.30 -15.94 -2.65
C ILE A 145 12.50 -16.76 -3.15
N SER A 146 13.02 -17.69 -2.34
CA SER A 146 14.21 -18.48 -2.70
C SER A 146 13.98 -19.42 -3.90
N GLN A 147 12.72 -19.70 -4.23
CA GLN A 147 12.33 -20.54 -5.36
C GLN A 147 12.05 -19.76 -6.66
N LYS A 148 12.24 -18.44 -6.69
CA LYS A 148 11.95 -17.65 -7.89
C LYS A 148 12.98 -17.89 -8.99
N ASP A 149 12.47 -18.09 -10.21
CA ASP A 149 13.32 -18.17 -11.41
C ASP A 149 14.02 -16.83 -11.65
N CYS A 150 15.34 -16.87 -11.76
CA CYS A 150 16.17 -15.70 -12.03
C CYS A 150 16.57 -15.58 -13.51
N THR A 151 16.15 -16.50 -14.38
CA THR A 151 16.53 -16.51 -15.80
C THR A 151 16.02 -15.27 -16.53
N LYS A 152 14.76 -14.88 -16.27
CA LYS A 152 14.14 -13.71 -16.89
C LYS A 152 14.55 -12.39 -16.24
N PHE A 153 14.76 -12.39 -14.92
CA PHE A 153 15.18 -11.22 -14.14
C PHE A 153 16.43 -11.54 -13.31
N PRO A 154 17.64 -11.50 -13.93
CA PRO A 154 18.88 -11.91 -13.26
C PRO A 154 19.26 -11.07 -12.04
N ASP A 155 18.77 -9.84 -11.95
CA ASP A 155 19.01 -8.96 -10.80
C ASP A 155 18.30 -9.41 -9.52
N LEU A 156 17.40 -10.40 -9.60
CA LEU A 156 16.85 -11.08 -8.44
C LEU A 156 17.82 -12.03 -7.75
N LYS A 157 18.89 -12.46 -8.43
CA LYS A 157 19.72 -13.58 -7.98
C LYS A 157 20.19 -13.41 -6.54
N GLN A 158 20.72 -12.24 -6.19
CA GLN A 158 21.22 -11.98 -4.83
C GLN A 158 20.10 -12.04 -3.78
N VAL A 159 18.92 -11.46 -4.05
CA VAL A 159 17.83 -11.45 -3.06
C VAL A 159 17.19 -12.84 -2.91
N VAL A 160 17.19 -13.64 -3.98
CA VAL A 160 16.76 -15.05 -3.97
C VAL A 160 17.72 -15.91 -3.16
N GLU A 161 19.04 -15.73 -3.34
CA GLU A 161 20.08 -16.39 -2.55
C GLU A 161 20.00 -16.00 -1.06
N ASP A 162 19.88 -14.71 -0.76
CA ASP A 162 19.74 -14.22 0.62
C ASP A 162 18.50 -14.80 1.33
N ALA A 163 17.38 -14.93 0.61
CA ALA A 163 16.17 -15.55 1.13
C ALA A 163 16.35 -17.05 1.41
N GLY A 164 17.08 -17.76 0.54
CA GLY A 164 17.43 -19.17 0.73
C GLY A 164 18.31 -19.38 1.96
N ASN A 165 19.39 -18.60 2.07
CA ASN A 165 20.29 -18.64 3.23
C ASN A 165 19.54 -18.35 4.54
N TYR A 166 18.66 -17.34 4.54
CA TYR A 166 17.83 -17.05 5.70
C TYR A 166 16.93 -18.24 6.06
N PHE A 167 16.26 -18.84 5.07
CA PHE A 167 15.36 -19.97 5.28
C PHE A 167 16.10 -21.16 5.89
N ASP A 168 17.25 -21.54 5.33
CA ASP A 168 18.05 -22.67 5.81
C ASP A 168 18.51 -22.45 7.26
N GLU A 169 19.08 -21.27 7.56
CA GLU A 169 19.51 -20.91 8.93
C GLU A 169 18.34 -20.96 9.93
N ALA A 170 17.19 -20.39 9.55
CA ALA A 170 16.03 -20.30 10.43
C ALA A 170 15.42 -21.68 10.66
N PHE A 171 15.30 -22.50 9.62
CA PHE A 171 14.78 -23.86 9.66
C PHE A 171 15.65 -24.78 10.52
N GLU A 172 16.98 -24.77 10.32
CA GLU A 172 17.93 -25.54 11.13
C GLU A 172 17.87 -25.16 12.62
N SER A 173 17.70 -23.87 12.91
CA SER A 173 17.58 -23.38 14.28
C SER A 173 16.22 -23.65 14.95
N ARG A 174 15.24 -24.22 14.22
CA ARG A 174 13.87 -24.49 14.69
C ARG A 174 13.21 -23.30 15.39
N GLY A 175 13.43 -22.09 14.89
CA GLY A 175 12.84 -20.86 15.45
C GLY A 175 13.48 -20.35 16.74
N LEU A 176 14.51 -21.02 17.27
CA LEU A 176 15.27 -20.54 18.44
C LEU A 176 15.95 -19.19 18.18
N LYS A 177 16.08 -18.78 16.91
CA LYS A 177 16.66 -17.50 16.47
C LYS A 177 15.62 -16.48 15.98
N HIS A 178 14.33 -16.65 16.28
CA HIS A 178 13.28 -15.67 15.95
C HIS A 178 13.39 -14.40 16.82
N THR A 179 14.42 -13.61 16.53
CA THR A 179 14.80 -12.39 17.23
C THR A 179 14.34 -11.15 16.47
N LYS A 180 14.33 -9.98 17.14
CA LYS A 180 13.99 -8.71 16.47
C LYS A 180 14.91 -8.40 15.31
N GLU A 181 16.19 -8.75 15.43
CA GLU A 181 17.21 -8.57 14.41
C GLU A 181 16.92 -9.44 13.19
N LYS A 182 16.57 -10.72 13.40
CA LYS A 182 16.19 -11.63 12.31
C LYS A 182 14.88 -11.23 11.64
N ILE A 183 13.90 -10.72 12.40
CA ILE A 183 12.67 -10.15 11.82
C ILE A 183 12.99 -8.93 10.93
N LYS A 184 13.92 -8.06 11.35
CA LYS A 184 14.36 -6.91 10.53
C LYS A 184 15.07 -7.36 9.26
N GLU A 185 15.95 -8.36 9.37
CA GLU A 185 16.64 -8.96 8.23
C GLU A 185 15.65 -9.55 7.21
N ALA A 186 14.67 -10.33 7.68
CA ALA A 186 13.60 -10.88 6.86
C ALA A 186 12.82 -9.78 6.11
N ASN A 187 12.34 -8.76 6.82
CA ASN A 187 11.65 -7.64 6.16
C ASN A 187 12.55 -6.91 5.16
N SER A 188 13.86 -6.76 5.45
CA SER A 188 14.81 -6.16 4.51
C SER A 188 15.01 -6.97 3.23
N ILE A 189 15.00 -8.31 3.31
CA ILE A 189 15.03 -9.18 2.12
C ILE A 189 13.77 -8.97 1.28
N VAL A 190 12.59 -8.97 1.91
CA VAL A 190 11.32 -8.75 1.22
C VAL A 190 11.25 -7.36 0.57
N ILE A 191 11.72 -6.31 1.25
CA ILE A 191 11.80 -4.95 0.70
C ILE A 191 12.63 -4.93 -0.58
N ARG A 192 13.85 -5.49 -0.55
CA ARG A 192 14.72 -5.55 -1.75
C ARG A 192 14.04 -6.29 -2.91
N TYR A 193 13.37 -7.41 -2.63
CA TYR A 193 12.61 -8.14 -3.65
C TYR A 193 11.50 -7.29 -4.27
N ILE A 194 10.69 -6.62 -3.43
CA ILE A 194 9.62 -5.73 -3.87
C ILE A 194 10.17 -4.58 -4.70
N GLU A 195 11.28 -3.95 -4.27
CA GLU A 195 11.92 -2.84 -4.99
C GLU A 195 12.37 -3.25 -6.39
N ILE A 196 13.07 -4.38 -6.51
CA ILE A 196 13.50 -4.92 -7.80
C ILE A 196 12.29 -5.18 -8.70
N MET A 197 11.34 -6.01 -8.22
CA MET A 197 10.21 -6.45 -9.03
C MET A 197 9.23 -5.33 -9.39
N SER A 198 9.15 -4.29 -8.56
CA SER A 198 8.32 -3.12 -8.85
C SER A 198 8.82 -2.32 -10.04
N THR A 199 10.12 -2.36 -10.36
CA THR A 199 10.64 -1.65 -11.55
C THR A 199 10.38 -2.39 -12.86
N LYS A 200 10.00 -3.68 -12.79
CA LYS A 200 9.83 -4.53 -13.97
C LYS A 200 8.49 -4.29 -14.66
N LYS A 201 8.52 -4.40 -16.00
CA LYS A 201 7.32 -4.56 -16.81
C LYS A 201 6.96 -6.05 -16.83
N LEU A 202 5.93 -6.40 -16.06
CA LEU A 202 5.48 -7.78 -15.90
C LEU A 202 4.32 -8.09 -16.84
N GLU A 203 4.50 -9.12 -17.66
CA GLU A 203 3.43 -9.72 -18.44
C GLU A 203 2.44 -10.45 -17.51
N PRO A 204 1.22 -10.81 -17.97
CA PRO A 204 0.20 -11.40 -17.11
C PRO A 204 0.68 -12.65 -16.34
N GLN A 205 1.47 -13.51 -16.99
CA GLN A 205 2.01 -14.71 -16.35
C GLN A 205 3.09 -14.37 -15.31
N ASP A 206 3.95 -13.38 -15.58
CA ASP A 206 4.97 -12.93 -14.62
C ASP A 206 4.35 -12.42 -13.32
N LYS A 207 3.16 -11.80 -13.39
CA LYS A 207 2.44 -11.35 -12.19
C LYS A 207 1.98 -12.50 -11.30
N VAL A 208 1.88 -13.72 -11.83
CA VAL A 208 1.59 -14.93 -11.07
C VAL A 208 2.90 -15.54 -10.59
N ASP A 209 3.85 -15.76 -11.50
CA ASP A 209 5.11 -16.46 -11.21
C ASP A 209 5.95 -15.73 -10.15
N TYR A 210 5.94 -14.39 -10.18
CA TYR A 210 6.69 -13.55 -9.25
C TYR A 210 5.82 -12.94 -8.13
N ALA A 211 4.55 -13.33 -8.02
CA ALA A 211 3.74 -12.96 -6.86
C ALA A 211 4.25 -13.65 -5.58
N PHE A 212 3.83 -13.11 -4.45
CA PHE A 212 3.95 -13.79 -3.17
C PHE A 212 3.00 -15.00 -3.15
N LYS A 213 3.24 -15.96 -2.24
CA LYS A 213 2.34 -17.10 -2.06
C LYS A 213 1.15 -16.74 -1.16
N ASN A 214 1.41 -15.99 -0.10
CA ASN A 214 0.44 -15.68 0.94
C ASN A 214 0.06 -14.21 0.96
N VAL A 215 -1.02 -13.92 1.68
CA VAL A 215 -1.38 -12.55 2.06
C VAL A 215 -0.25 -12.00 2.93
N LEU A 216 0.13 -10.74 2.68
CA LEU A 216 1.22 -10.08 3.37
C LEU A 216 0.70 -8.85 4.12
N ASP A 217 0.93 -8.78 5.42
CA ASP A 217 0.69 -7.56 6.17
C ASP A 217 1.69 -6.48 5.71
N MET A 218 1.20 -5.29 5.39
CA MET A 218 2.01 -4.17 4.93
C MET A 218 1.57 -2.86 5.58
N TYR A 219 2.48 -1.89 5.63
CA TYR A 219 2.21 -0.59 6.21
C TYR A 219 2.91 0.54 5.46
N LEU A 220 2.40 1.77 5.64
CA LEU A 220 3.02 3.00 5.14
C LEU A 220 2.96 4.04 6.26
N THR A 221 4.11 4.54 6.70
CA THR A 221 4.19 5.52 7.79
C THR A 221 4.09 6.95 7.27
N LYS A 222 3.67 7.87 8.15
CA LYS A 222 3.71 9.32 7.94
C LYS A 222 5.12 9.79 7.60
N GLU A 223 6.13 9.29 8.31
CA GLU A 223 7.53 9.59 8.05
C GLU A 223 7.93 9.24 6.61
N LYS A 224 7.64 8.00 6.17
CA LYS A 224 7.94 7.55 4.80
C LYS A 224 7.21 8.38 3.75
N ILE A 225 5.98 8.80 4.04
CA ILE A 225 5.20 9.72 3.17
C ILE A 225 5.91 11.06 3.03
N LEU A 226 6.39 11.65 4.12
CA LEU A 226 7.08 12.93 4.12
C LEU A 226 8.45 12.86 3.44
N GLU A 227 9.21 11.78 3.66
CA GLU A 227 10.47 11.51 2.96
C GLU A 227 10.28 11.37 1.45
N ASN A 228 9.16 10.79 1.03
CA ASN A 228 8.81 10.56 -0.38
C ASN A 228 7.79 11.59 -0.89
N LYS A 229 7.72 12.80 -0.31
CA LYS A 229 6.70 13.81 -0.67
C LYS A 229 6.68 14.16 -2.15
N ASP A 230 7.82 14.19 -2.83
CA ASP A 230 7.88 14.55 -4.25
C ASP A 230 7.25 13.46 -5.13
N PHE A 231 7.38 12.19 -4.74
CA PHE A 231 6.69 11.08 -5.37
C PHE A 231 5.16 11.21 -5.23
N PHE A 232 4.66 11.45 -4.01
CA PHE A 232 3.23 11.60 -3.78
C PHE A 232 2.66 12.88 -4.43
N ASN A 233 3.38 14.01 -4.36
CA ASN A 233 3.01 15.26 -5.00
C ASN A 233 2.97 15.13 -6.54
N ALA A 234 3.88 14.36 -7.14
CA ALA A 234 3.82 14.03 -8.56
C ALA A 234 2.57 13.20 -8.91
N LEU A 235 2.16 12.28 -8.04
CA LEU A 235 0.92 11.53 -8.21
C LEU A 235 -0.33 12.40 -8.03
N PHE A 236 -0.40 13.25 -7.02
CA PHE A 236 -1.50 14.21 -6.86
C PHE A 236 -1.66 15.08 -8.11
N LYS A 237 -0.54 15.62 -8.65
CA LYS A 237 -0.53 16.38 -9.91
C LYS A 237 -0.99 15.54 -11.09
N LYS A 238 -0.48 14.30 -11.25
CA LYS A 238 -0.84 13.38 -12.34
C LYS A 238 -2.36 13.13 -12.38
N PHE A 239 -2.99 12.98 -11.22
CA PHE A 239 -4.41 12.70 -11.09
C PHE A 239 -5.28 13.94 -10.89
N ASN A 240 -4.72 15.16 -11.06
CA ASN A 240 -5.40 16.44 -10.87
C ASN A 240 -6.13 16.56 -9.51
N ILE A 241 -5.50 16.06 -8.45
CA ILE A 241 -5.99 16.19 -7.07
C ILE A 241 -5.36 17.44 -6.48
N ASP A 242 -6.18 18.36 -6.00
CA ASP A 242 -5.72 19.62 -5.42
C ASP A 242 -5.23 19.44 -3.96
N TYR A 243 -4.16 18.67 -3.80
CA TYR A 243 -3.53 18.36 -2.52
C TYR A 243 -2.01 18.44 -2.65
N LYS A 244 -1.34 18.89 -1.60
CA LYS A 244 0.13 18.95 -1.54
C LYS A 244 0.63 18.62 -0.15
N ILE A 245 1.57 17.69 -0.07
CA ILE A 245 2.37 17.32 1.11
C ILE A 245 3.53 18.28 1.26
#